data_AF-A0AAD7WI45-F1
#
_entry.id   AF-A0AAD7WI45-F1
#
_cell.length_a   1.000
_cell.length_b   1.000
_cell.length_c   1.000
_cell.angle_alpha   90.00
_cell.angle_beta   90.00
_cell.angle_gamma   90.00
#
_symmetry.space_group_name_H-M   'P 1'
#
loop_
_entity.id
_entity.type
_entity.pdbx_description
1 polymer ?
#
loop_
_entity_poly.entity_id
_entity_poly.type
_entity_poly.pdbx_seq_one_letter_code
_entity_poly.pdbx_strand_id
1 'polypeptide(L)'
;MPLRQPGAATKHGQSEVFACSQCPFLHTVKVKLRQHIEKCLMDEHRGHDTVSAAAERTEKQKQLGATQRKFQQRIQEREKELQDLRQAVESHMLSAQAAVEDSERIFTEIIHSIEKRCSEVKELIRDQEKSAVSWAERVLEQLEQEIAELRRRDAELEQFSHIEDHIHFLQSCQSVCAPPKPGDLPSITVNPHTYFETVRKSVSELKERLEDVGKGELVKISQAVKEGNILQTAEPRTRKQSLKSPRVVLSHHCLKQEAL
;
A
#
# COMPACT_ATOMS: atom_id res chain seq x y z
N MET A 1 -105.00 -35.45 -2.79
CA MET A 1 -104.95 -34.85 -1.43
C MET A 1 -104.80 -36.00 -0.44
N PRO A 2 -103.88 -35.99 0.55
CA PRO A 2 -103.28 -34.79 1.17
C PRO A 2 -101.74 -34.80 1.42
N LEU A 3 -101.20 -33.57 1.49
CA LEU A 3 -100.24 -33.00 2.46
C LEU A 3 -98.92 -33.73 2.81
N ARG A 4 -97.79 -33.14 2.39
CA ARG A 4 -96.58 -33.04 3.23
C ARG A 4 -95.63 -31.91 2.80
N GLN A 5 -95.56 -30.87 3.62
CA GLN A 5 -94.41 -29.98 3.88
C GLN A 5 -94.55 -29.52 5.35
N PRO A 6 -93.48 -29.11 6.08
CA PRO A 6 -92.18 -28.62 5.59
C PRO A 6 -90.95 -29.34 6.15
N GLY A 7 -89.86 -29.32 5.38
CA GLY A 7 -88.53 -29.75 5.84
C GLY A 7 -87.92 -28.75 6.82
N ALA A 8 -87.43 -29.24 7.95
CA ALA A 8 -86.76 -28.46 8.97
C ALA A 8 -85.41 -27.91 8.46
N ALA A 9 -85.22 -26.60 8.55
CA ALA A 9 -83.94 -25.97 8.31
C ALA A 9 -83.00 -26.22 9.51
N THR A 10 -82.03 -27.11 9.33
CA THR A 10 -80.96 -27.34 10.31
C THR A 10 -80.05 -26.11 10.34
N LYS A 11 -80.16 -25.30 11.41
CA LYS A 11 -79.22 -24.19 11.67
C LYS A 11 -77.85 -24.79 11.99
N HIS A 12 -76.94 -24.81 11.01
CA HIS A 12 -75.52 -25.04 11.28
C HIS A 12 -74.98 -23.88 12.12
N GLY A 13 -74.69 -24.15 13.39
CA GLY A 13 -74.04 -23.21 14.29
C GLY A 13 -72.60 -22.96 13.83
N GLN A 14 -72.30 -21.74 13.40
CA GLN A 14 -70.94 -21.28 13.16
C GLN A 14 -70.19 -21.29 14.50
N SER A 15 -69.08 -22.03 14.55
CA SER A 15 -68.15 -22.02 15.68
C SER A 15 -67.17 -20.86 15.48
N GLU A 16 -67.15 -19.89 16.39
CA GLU A 16 -66.23 -18.74 16.32
C GLU A 16 -65.11 -18.89 17.35
N VAL A 17 -63.86 -18.70 16.90
CA VAL A 17 -62.66 -18.76 17.72
C VAL A 17 -62.20 -17.33 17.99
N PHE A 18 -61.91 -17.01 19.25
CA PHE A 18 -61.45 -15.69 19.69
C PHE A 18 -59.99 -15.75 20.16
N ALA A 19 -59.29 -14.62 20.04
CA ALA A 19 -57.89 -14.47 20.44
C ALA A 19 -57.74 -13.26 21.38
N CYS A 20 -56.92 -13.41 22.42
CA CYS A 20 -56.56 -12.34 23.34
C CYS A 20 -55.13 -11.87 23.05
N SER A 21 -54.96 -10.60 22.67
CA SER A 21 -53.65 -10.01 22.32
C SER A 21 -52.76 -9.73 23.54
N GLN A 22 -53.31 -9.87 24.74
CA GLN A 22 -52.66 -9.54 26.02
C GLN A 22 -52.13 -10.80 26.74
N CYS A 23 -52.41 -12.01 26.21
CA CYS A 23 -51.90 -13.27 26.74
C CYS A 23 -50.74 -13.81 25.86
N PRO A 24 -49.61 -14.23 26.46
CA PRO A 24 -48.42 -14.65 25.71
C PRO A 24 -48.57 -15.97 24.94
N PHE A 25 -49.48 -16.83 25.38
CA PHE A 25 -49.96 -17.97 24.60
C PHE A 25 -51.26 -17.55 23.93
N LEU A 26 -51.32 -17.62 22.60
CA LEU A 26 -52.58 -17.62 21.86
C LEU A 26 -53.39 -18.83 22.33
N HIS A 27 -54.10 -18.71 23.45
CA HIS A 27 -55.08 -19.71 23.86
C HIS A 27 -56.13 -19.73 22.76
N THR A 28 -56.01 -20.71 21.87
CA THR A 28 -57.05 -20.99 20.89
C THR A 28 -58.21 -21.55 21.72
N VAL A 29 -59.18 -20.71 22.07
CA VAL A 29 -60.40 -21.20 22.71
C VAL A 29 -61.15 -22.01 21.65
N LYS A 30 -60.96 -23.34 21.65
CA LYS A 30 -61.73 -24.25 20.80
C LYS A 30 -63.15 -24.31 21.34
N VAL A 31 -64.08 -23.55 20.75
CA VAL A 31 -65.47 -23.50 21.19
C VAL A 31 -66.26 -24.66 20.58
N LYS A 32 -66.68 -25.62 21.42
CA LYS A 32 -67.93 -26.35 21.23
C LYS A 32 -68.84 -26.01 22.42
N LEU A 33 -70.06 -25.57 22.11
CA LEU A 33 -71.17 -25.25 23.01
C LEU A 33 -71.16 -23.86 23.69
N ARG A 34 -72.26 -23.14 23.47
CA ARG A 34 -72.58 -21.74 23.80
C ARG A 34 -72.49 -21.36 25.30
N GLN A 35 -72.34 -22.32 26.21
CA GLN A 35 -72.40 -22.08 27.67
C GLN A 35 -71.05 -21.86 28.37
N HIS A 36 -69.91 -22.24 27.77
CA HIS A 36 -68.58 -22.03 28.38
C HIS A 36 -68.02 -20.61 28.14
N ILE A 37 -68.60 -19.90 27.17
CA ILE A 37 -68.17 -18.59 26.68
C ILE A 37 -68.32 -17.51 27.77
N GLU A 38 -69.47 -17.47 28.45
CA GLU A 38 -69.72 -16.44 29.46
C GLU A 38 -68.75 -16.57 30.64
N LYS A 39 -68.44 -17.77 31.11
CA LYS A 39 -67.63 -17.93 32.33
C LYS A 39 -66.15 -17.57 32.15
N CYS A 40 -65.51 -17.99 31.05
CA CYS A 40 -64.11 -17.61 30.78
C CYS A 40 -63.94 -16.12 30.43
N LEU A 41 -64.89 -15.53 29.69
CA LEU A 41 -64.85 -14.10 29.37
C LEU A 41 -65.19 -13.22 30.59
N MET A 42 -66.01 -13.72 31.52
CA MET A 42 -66.43 -12.98 32.71
C MET A 42 -65.48 -13.12 33.91
N ASP A 43 -64.70 -14.21 34.04
CA ASP A 43 -63.76 -14.41 35.17
C ASP A 43 -62.29 -14.12 34.78
N GLU A 44 -61.66 -14.90 33.88
CA GLU A 44 -60.20 -14.87 33.65
C GLU A 44 -59.72 -13.84 32.62
N HIS A 45 -60.59 -13.44 31.67
CA HIS A 45 -60.28 -12.45 30.63
C HIS A 45 -61.04 -11.12 30.82
N ARG A 46 -61.58 -10.89 32.01
CA ARG A 46 -62.34 -9.70 32.35
C ARG A 46 -61.44 -8.46 32.28
N GLY A 47 -61.68 -7.59 31.30
CA GLY A 47 -60.90 -6.37 31.06
C GLY A 47 -59.81 -6.49 29.99
N HIS A 48 -59.66 -7.66 29.35
CA HIS A 48 -58.83 -7.79 28.16
C HIS A 48 -59.66 -7.52 26.89
N ASP A 49 -59.09 -6.73 25.98
CA ASP A 49 -59.67 -6.55 24.66
C ASP A 49 -59.59 -7.88 23.90
N THR A 50 -60.76 -8.46 23.61
CA THR A 50 -60.89 -9.72 22.89
C THR A 50 -61.28 -9.43 21.45
N VAL A 51 -60.55 -10.00 20.50
CA VAL A 51 -60.83 -9.89 19.06
C VAL A 51 -61.09 -11.29 18.49
N SER A 52 -61.79 -11.39 17.36
CA SER A 52 -61.93 -12.69 16.68
C SER A 52 -60.57 -13.16 16.16
N ALA A 53 -60.31 -14.47 16.22
CA ALA A 53 -59.05 -15.03 15.72
C ALA A 53 -58.85 -14.76 14.22
N ALA A 54 -59.93 -14.61 13.45
CA ALA A 54 -59.89 -14.21 12.05
C ALA A 54 -59.41 -12.76 11.87
N ALA A 55 -59.87 -11.82 12.73
CA ALA A 55 -59.41 -10.44 12.71
C ALA A 55 -57.93 -10.32 13.13
N GLU A 56 -57.53 -11.00 14.22
CA GLU A 56 -56.13 -11.03 14.68
C GLU A 56 -55.20 -11.65 13.62
N ARG A 57 -55.61 -12.77 13.00
CA ARG A 57 -54.86 -13.39 11.89
C ARG A 57 -54.69 -12.42 10.72
N THR A 58 -55.74 -11.70 10.35
CA THR A 58 -55.69 -10.72 9.25
C THR A 58 -54.69 -9.61 9.54
N GLU A 59 -54.68 -9.09 10.77
CA GLU A 59 -53.72 -8.07 11.18
C GLU A 59 -52.28 -8.60 11.22
N LYS A 60 -52.05 -9.80 11.79
CA LYS A 60 -50.73 -10.45 11.76
C LYS A 60 -50.26 -10.75 10.34
N GLN A 61 -51.16 -11.09 9.43
CA GLN A 61 -50.83 -11.34 8.03
C GLN A 61 -50.43 -10.05 7.29
N LYS A 62 -51.06 -8.90 7.61
CA LYS A 62 -50.59 -7.59 7.14
C LYS A 62 -49.21 -7.24 7.69
N GLN A 63 -48.97 -7.47 8.98
CA GLN A 63 -47.67 -7.23 9.62
C GLN A 63 -46.55 -8.09 9.02
N LEU A 64 -46.83 -9.37 8.75
CA LEU A 64 -45.92 -10.27 8.04
C LEU A 64 -45.61 -9.76 6.64
N GLY A 65 -46.63 -9.38 5.86
CA GLY A 65 -46.42 -8.83 4.51
C GLY A 65 -45.62 -7.53 4.49
N ALA A 66 -45.81 -6.65 5.49
CA ALA A 66 -45.01 -5.44 5.65
C ALA A 66 -43.56 -5.74 6.05
N THR A 67 -43.35 -6.74 6.92
CA THR A 67 -42.02 -7.16 7.38
C THR A 67 -41.24 -7.85 6.25
N GLN A 68 -41.91 -8.69 5.47
CA GLN A 68 -41.33 -9.35 4.30
C GLN A 68 -40.84 -8.33 3.27
N ARG A 69 -41.65 -7.30 2.96
CA ARG A 69 -41.25 -6.19 2.09
C ARG A 69 -40.02 -5.43 2.61
N LYS A 70 -39.96 -5.16 3.92
CA LYS A 70 -38.77 -4.53 4.54
C LYS A 70 -37.52 -5.41 4.41
N PHE A 71 -37.65 -6.73 4.56
CA PHE A 71 -36.53 -7.65 4.39
C PHE A 71 -36.06 -7.71 2.94
N GLN A 72 -36.98 -7.78 1.98
CA GLN A 72 -36.64 -7.74 0.55
C GLN A 72 -35.87 -6.47 0.19
N GLN A 73 -36.32 -5.31 0.68
CA GLN A 73 -35.62 -4.04 0.47
C GLN A 73 -34.20 -4.08 1.07
N ARG A 74 -34.03 -4.52 2.32
CA ARG A 74 -32.69 -4.60 2.95
C ARG A 74 -31.77 -5.59 2.24
N ILE A 75 -32.31 -6.70 1.72
CA ILE A 75 -31.53 -7.66 0.94
C ILE A 75 -30.98 -6.98 -0.31
N GLN A 76 -31.82 -6.29 -1.09
CA GLN A 76 -31.38 -5.57 -2.28
C GLN A 76 -30.35 -4.48 -1.98
N GLU A 77 -30.55 -3.71 -0.90
CA GLU A 77 -29.58 -2.70 -0.46
C GLU A 77 -28.22 -3.35 -0.11
N ARG A 78 -28.22 -4.50 0.58
CA ARG A 78 -27.01 -5.22 0.97
C ARG A 78 -26.31 -5.92 -0.18
N GLU A 79 -27.07 -6.44 -1.14
CA GLU A 79 -26.53 -7.02 -2.37
C GLU A 79 -25.80 -5.95 -3.20
N LYS A 80 -26.36 -4.73 -3.27
CA LYS A 80 -25.70 -3.60 -3.90
C LYS A 80 -24.42 -3.17 -3.16
N GLU A 81 -24.51 -2.96 -1.84
CA GLU A 81 -23.33 -2.63 -1.00
C GLU A 81 -22.21 -3.67 -1.16
N LEU A 82 -22.57 -4.97 -1.26
CA LEU A 82 -21.62 -6.06 -1.47
C LEU A 82 -20.96 -5.98 -2.84
N GLN A 83 -21.72 -5.67 -3.90
CA GLN A 83 -21.16 -5.50 -5.24
C GLN A 83 -20.23 -4.29 -5.32
N ASP A 84 -20.65 -3.14 -4.79
CA ASP A 84 -19.84 -1.92 -4.75
C ASP A 84 -18.51 -2.17 -3.99
N LEU A 85 -18.56 -2.89 -2.87
CA LEU A 85 -17.37 -3.25 -2.11
C LEU A 85 -16.44 -4.19 -2.88
N ARG A 86 -16.98 -5.19 -3.60
CA ARG A 86 -16.16 -6.10 -4.43
C ARG A 86 -15.40 -5.32 -5.50
N GLN A 87 -16.07 -4.41 -6.19
CA GLN A 87 -15.44 -3.57 -7.21
C GLN A 87 -14.38 -2.64 -6.60
N ALA A 88 -14.65 -2.05 -5.44
CA ALA A 88 -13.69 -1.20 -4.74
C ALA A 88 -12.43 -1.96 -4.32
N VAL A 89 -12.58 -3.20 -3.85
CA VAL A 89 -11.45 -4.08 -3.50
C VAL A 89 -10.62 -4.42 -4.73
N GLU A 90 -11.25 -4.83 -5.82
CA GLU A 90 -10.54 -5.14 -7.07
C GLU A 90 -9.79 -3.92 -7.63
N SER A 91 -10.44 -2.76 -7.64
CA SER A 91 -9.82 -1.50 -8.09
C SER A 91 -8.63 -1.10 -7.21
N HIS A 92 -8.72 -1.31 -5.88
CA HIS A 92 -7.62 -1.02 -4.97
C HIS A 92 -6.44 -1.97 -5.20
N MET A 93 -6.71 -3.27 -5.40
CA MET A 93 -5.68 -4.26 -5.74
C MET A 93 -4.96 -3.90 -7.04
N LEU A 94 -5.69 -3.57 -8.10
CA LEU A 94 -5.11 -3.16 -9.39
C LEU A 94 -4.29 -1.87 -9.25
N SER A 95 -4.80 -0.89 -8.50
CA SER A 95 -4.08 0.36 -8.25
C SER A 95 -2.80 0.14 -7.44
N ALA A 96 -2.81 -0.75 -6.45
CA ALA A 96 -1.64 -1.07 -5.66
C ALA A 96 -0.58 -1.78 -6.52
N GLN A 97 -0.99 -2.71 -7.37
CA GLN A 97 -0.10 -3.39 -8.31
C GLN A 97 0.55 -2.41 -9.29
N ALA A 98 -0.25 -1.51 -9.89
CA ALA A 98 0.27 -0.48 -10.78
C ALA A 98 1.29 0.44 -10.07
N ALA A 99 1.01 0.82 -8.82
CA ALA A 99 1.94 1.64 -8.03
C ALA A 99 3.28 0.93 -7.75
N VAL A 100 3.25 -0.40 -7.53
CA VAL A 100 4.48 -1.20 -7.38
C VAL A 100 5.26 -1.22 -8.69
N GLU A 101 4.62 -1.53 -9.82
CA GLU A 101 5.27 -1.59 -11.13
C GLU A 101 5.88 -0.25 -11.54
N ASP A 102 5.16 0.85 -11.33
CA ASP A 102 5.70 2.20 -11.57
C ASP A 102 6.89 2.53 -10.66
N SER A 103 6.83 2.14 -9.39
CA SER A 103 7.94 2.34 -8.45
C SER A 103 9.18 1.56 -8.89
N GLU A 104 9.02 0.30 -9.28
CA GLU A 104 10.12 -0.54 -9.77
C GLU A 104 10.75 0.04 -11.03
N ARG A 105 9.94 0.52 -11.98
CA ARG A 105 10.41 1.20 -13.18
C ARG A 105 11.22 2.45 -12.85
N ILE A 106 10.71 3.30 -11.97
CA ILE A 106 11.38 4.54 -11.56
C ILE A 106 12.72 4.24 -10.86
N PHE A 107 12.75 3.29 -9.92
CA PHE A 107 14.01 2.90 -9.28
C PHE A 107 15.02 2.32 -10.27
N THR A 108 14.55 1.56 -11.26
CA THR A 108 15.40 1.05 -12.34
C THR A 108 16.03 2.19 -13.15
N GLU A 109 15.26 3.22 -13.52
CA GLU A 109 15.78 4.41 -14.22
C GLU A 109 16.83 5.17 -13.39
N ILE A 110 16.62 5.26 -12.06
CA ILE A 110 17.58 5.88 -11.14
C ILE A 110 18.89 5.07 -11.09
N ILE A 111 18.81 3.74 -10.97
CA ILE A 111 19.98 2.86 -10.93
C ILE A 111 20.81 3.03 -12.21
N HIS A 112 20.18 2.96 -13.39
CA HIS A 112 20.88 3.16 -14.66
C HIS A 112 21.55 4.55 -14.75
N SER A 113 20.89 5.58 -14.23
CA SER A 113 21.46 6.93 -14.19
C SER A 113 22.71 7.00 -13.30
N ILE A 114 22.69 6.34 -12.14
CA ILE A 114 23.85 6.26 -11.23
C ILE A 114 24.99 5.49 -11.89
N GLU A 115 24.72 4.33 -12.51
CA GLU A 115 25.73 3.54 -13.23
C GLU A 115 26.40 4.31 -14.36
N LYS A 116 25.62 5.10 -15.11
CA LYS A 116 26.14 6.02 -16.13
C LYS A 116 27.09 7.05 -15.52
N ARG A 117 26.69 7.70 -14.42
CA ARG A 117 27.55 8.67 -13.71
C ARG A 117 28.82 8.02 -13.17
N CYS A 118 28.75 6.80 -12.66
CA CYS A 118 29.93 6.04 -12.22
C CYS A 118 30.92 5.80 -13.37
N SER A 119 30.40 5.46 -14.55
CA SER A 119 31.22 5.29 -15.76
C SER A 119 31.89 6.60 -16.16
N GLU A 120 31.18 7.73 -16.14
CA GLU A 120 31.76 9.04 -16.46
C GLU A 120 32.86 9.46 -15.49
N VAL A 121 32.68 9.26 -14.18
CA VAL A 121 33.74 9.53 -13.20
C VAL A 121 34.97 8.66 -13.45
N LYS A 122 34.78 7.38 -13.80
CA LYS A 122 35.88 6.47 -14.14
C LYS A 122 36.64 6.98 -15.37
N GLU A 123 35.96 7.34 -16.44
CA GLU A 123 36.60 7.84 -17.65
C GLU A 123 37.38 9.14 -17.38
N LEU A 124 36.83 10.09 -16.61
CA LEU A 124 37.54 11.31 -16.21
C LEU A 124 38.86 11.02 -15.47
N ILE A 125 38.87 10.03 -14.57
CA ILE A 125 40.08 9.62 -13.85
C ILE A 125 41.10 9.02 -14.84
N ARG A 126 40.65 8.16 -15.76
CA ARG A 126 41.53 7.49 -16.73
C ARG A 126 42.11 8.46 -17.74
N ASP A 127 41.34 9.44 -18.21
CA ASP A 127 41.81 10.47 -19.13
C ASP A 127 42.87 11.36 -18.48
N GLN A 128 42.66 11.75 -17.22
CA GLN A 128 43.63 12.53 -16.46
C GLN A 128 44.90 11.73 -16.15
N GLU A 129 44.77 10.47 -15.76
CA GLU A 129 45.89 9.54 -15.57
C GLU A 129 46.71 9.41 -16.84
N LYS A 130 46.08 9.09 -17.97
CA LYS A 130 46.74 8.93 -19.27
C LYS A 130 47.47 10.20 -19.71
N SER A 131 46.83 11.36 -19.53
CA SER A 131 47.43 12.65 -19.88
C SER A 131 48.65 12.98 -19.01
N ALA A 132 48.55 12.72 -17.70
CA ALA A 132 49.66 12.95 -16.77
C ALA A 132 50.83 12.00 -17.03
N VAL A 133 50.56 10.71 -17.27
CA VAL A 133 51.58 9.69 -17.58
C VAL A 133 52.26 10.00 -18.90
N SER A 134 51.51 10.26 -19.98
CA SER A 134 52.12 10.58 -21.29
C SER A 134 52.94 11.87 -21.28
N TRP A 135 52.58 12.85 -20.44
CA TRP A 135 53.43 14.01 -20.21
C TRP A 135 54.72 13.62 -19.45
N ALA A 136 54.60 12.84 -18.39
CA ALA A 136 55.76 12.39 -17.61
C ALA A 136 56.73 11.52 -18.44
N GLU A 137 56.22 10.62 -19.27
CA GLU A 137 57.03 9.78 -20.17
C GLU A 137 57.85 10.62 -21.16
N ARG A 138 57.25 11.66 -21.77
CA ARG A 138 57.99 12.58 -22.65
C ARG A 138 59.11 13.33 -21.93
N VAL A 139 58.83 13.75 -20.69
CA VAL A 139 59.84 14.43 -19.86
C VAL A 139 60.95 13.46 -19.47
N LEU A 140 60.62 12.21 -19.13
CA LEU A 140 61.60 11.16 -18.82
C LEU A 140 62.51 10.88 -20.02
N GLU A 141 61.95 10.66 -21.21
CA GLU A 141 62.72 10.42 -22.44
C GLU A 141 63.69 11.57 -22.74
N GLN A 142 63.21 12.82 -22.58
CA GLN A 142 64.04 14.00 -22.80
C GLN A 142 65.19 14.10 -21.79
N LEU A 143 64.92 13.82 -20.50
CA LEU A 143 65.96 13.78 -19.47
C LEU A 143 66.98 12.67 -19.70
N GLU A 144 66.54 11.47 -20.11
CA GLU A 144 67.42 10.35 -20.43
C GLU A 144 68.37 10.71 -21.58
N GLN A 145 67.85 11.38 -22.61
CA GLN A 145 68.64 11.85 -23.74
C GLN A 145 69.66 12.94 -23.33
N GLU A 146 69.25 13.89 -22.49
CA GLU A 146 70.14 14.95 -21.99
C GLU A 146 71.25 14.37 -21.11
N ILE A 147 70.93 13.43 -20.22
CA ILE A 147 71.92 12.70 -19.41
C ILE A 147 72.90 11.93 -20.30
N ALA A 148 72.41 11.26 -21.35
CA ALA A 148 73.26 10.53 -22.29
C ALA A 148 74.22 11.46 -23.05
N GLU A 149 73.74 12.64 -23.50
CA GLU A 149 74.60 13.63 -24.15
C GLU A 149 75.66 14.18 -23.19
N LEU A 150 75.25 14.53 -21.96
CA LEU A 150 76.16 15.02 -20.93
C LEU A 150 77.24 13.99 -20.60
N ARG A 151 76.87 12.71 -20.41
CA ARG A 151 77.83 11.61 -20.19
C ARG A 151 78.79 11.42 -21.35
N ARG A 152 78.33 11.58 -22.60
CA ARG A 152 79.19 11.51 -23.79
C ARG A 152 80.22 12.64 -23.77
N ARG A 153 79.80 13.87 -23.50
CA ARG A 153 80.72 15.04 -23.45
C ARG A 153 81.69 14.97 -22.30
N ASP A 154 81.25 14.49 -21.14
CA ASP A 154 82.10 14.24 -19.98
C ASP A 154 83.22 13.24 -20.33
N ALA A 155 82.89 12.15 -21.02
CA ALA A 155 83.90 11.20 -21.50
C ALA A 155 84.84 11.79 -22.56
N GLU A 156 84.34 12.64 -23.48
CA GLU A 156 85.18 13.38 -24.43
C GLU A 156 86.15 14.30 -23.66
N LEU A 157 85.68 15.07 -22.68
CA LEU A 157 86.50 15.96 -21.84
C LEU A 157 87.59 15.18 -21.09
N GLU A 158 87.27 14.02 -20.52
CA GLU A 158 88.24 13.17 -19.83
C GLU A 158 89.36 12.73 -20.79
N GLN A 159 89.02 12.31 -22.02
CA GLN A 159 90.01 11.98 -23.04
C GLN A 159 90.87 13.19 -23.44
N PHE A 160 90.27 14.37 -23.58
CA PHE A 160 91.00 15.60 -23.92
C PHE A 160 92.00 16.01 -22.83
N SER A 161 91.72 15.72 -21.56
CA SER A 161 92.62 16.02 -20.44
C SER A 161 93.98 15.31 -20.54
N HIS A 162 94.06 14.23 -21.33
CA HIS A 162 95.27 13.43 -21.53
C HIS A 162 96.05 13.78 -22.81
N ILE A 163 95.64 14.80 -23.57
CA ILE A 163 96.38 15.25 -24.77
C ILE A 163 97.61 16.06 -24.35
N GLU A 164 98.81 15.58 -24.70
CA GLU A 164 100.08 16.26 -24.39
C GLU A 164 100.40 17.44 -25.33
N ASP A 165 99.87 17.44 -26.56
CA ASP A 165 100.06 18.54 -27.52
C ASP A 165 99.24 19.77 -27.11
N HIS A 166 99.94 20.79 -26.62
CA HIS A 166 99.35 22.03 -26.12
C HIS A 166 98.60 22.83 -27.18
N ILE A 167 99.01 22.80 -28.45
CA ILE A 167 98.33 23.56 -29.51
C ILE A 167 97.03 22.85 -29.89
N HIS A 168 97.08 21.53 -30.05
CA HIS A 168 95.90 20.72 -30.33
C HIS A 168 94.88 20.81 -29.19
N PHE A 169 95.34 20.76 -27.93
CA PHE A 169 94.51 20.98 -26.75
C PHE A 169 93.77 22.32 -26.80
N LEU A 170 94.48 23.43 -27.06
CA LEU A 170 93.89 24.77 -27.10
C LEU A 170 92.86 24.94 -28.23
N GLN A 171 93.10 24.33 -29.39
CA GLN A 171 92.15 24.37 -30.53
C GLN A 171 90.89 23.55 -30.28
N SER A 172 91.01 22.36 -29.68
CA SER A 172 89.87 21.48 -29.43
C SER A 172 89.07 21.88 -28.18
N CYS A 173 89.71 22.45 -27.15
CA CYS A 173 89.05 22.82 -25.89
C CYS A 173 87.92 23.84 -26.10
N GLN A 174 88.04 24.74 -27.08
CA GLN A 174 87.00 25.73 -27.41
C GLN A 174 85.70 25.10 -27.94
N SER A 175 85.74 23.96 -28.62
CA SER A 175 84.54 23.32 -29.16
C SER A 175 83.83 22.44 -28.13
N VAL A 176 84.59 21.80 -27.25
CA VAL A 176 84.07 20.83 -26.25
C VAL A 176 83.52 21.53 -25.01
N CYS A 177 84.12 22.65 -24.60
CA CYS A 177 83.66 23.41 -23.42
C CYS A 177 82.39 24.26 -23.68
N ALA A 178 81.89 24.32 -24.91
CA ALA A 178 80.62 24.98 -25.19
C ALA A 178 79.48 24.20 -24.54
N PRO A 179 78.65 24.80 -23.66
CA PRO A 179 77.54 24.09 -23.06
C PRO A 179 76.58 23.58 -24.14
N PRO A 180 75.97 22.39 -23.97
CA PRO A 180 74.85 22.00 -24.82
C PRO A 180 73.79 23.10 -24.77
N LYS A 181 73.11 23.33 -25.90
CA LYS A 181 71.94 24.22 -25.89
C LYS A 181 70.99 23.69 -24.81
N PRO A 182 70.51 24.53 -23.88
CA PRO A 182 69.48 24.11 -22.96
C PRO A 182 68.37 23.49 -23.78
N GLY A 183 67.98 22.24 -23.46
CA GLY A 183 66.71 21.73 -23.95
C GLY A 183 65.61 22.67 -23.48
N ASP A 184 64.53 22.82 -24.25
CA ASP A 184 63.37 23.66 -23.90
C ASP A 184 62.58 23.14 -22.66
N LEU A 185 63.23 22.40 -21.76
CA LEU A 185 62.64 21.75 -20.61
C LEU A 185 62.30 22.78 -19.53
N PRO A 186 61.02 22.89 -19.13
CA PRO A 186 60.67 23.63 -17.92
C PRO A 186 61.26 22.94 -16.69
N SER A 187 61.58 23.73 -15.66
CA SER A 187 62.06 23.20 -14.36
C SER A 187 61.05 22.19 -13.80
N ILE A 188 61.49 20.94 -13.66
CA ILE A 188 60.63 19.83 -13.25
C ILE A 188 60.50 19.87 -11.73
N THR A 189 59.30 20.18 -11.24
CA THR A 189 58.94 20.01 -9.84
C THR A 189 58.02 18.80 -9.73
N VAL A 190 58.51 17.72 -9.10
CA VAL A 190 57.70 16.53 -8.82
C VAL A 190 56.82 16.83 -7.61
N ASN A 191 55.51 16.90 -7.79
CA ASN A 191 54.57 17.05 -6.67
C ASN A 191 54.35 15.67 -6.02
N PRO A 192 54.75 15.41 -4.76
CA PRO A 192 54.77 14.05 -4.23
C PRO A 192 53.42 13.45 -3.81
N HIS A 193 52.31 14.20 -3.70
CA HIS A 193 51.13 13.67 -2.99
C HIS A 193 49.74 14.03 -3.55
N THR A 194 48.82 13.06 -3.34
CA THR A 194 47.34 13.10 -3.41
C THR A 194 46.65 13.23 -4.78
N TYR A 195 47.04 12.43 -5.77
CA TYR A 195 46.53 12.57 -7.15
C TYR A 195 45.01 12.44 -7.36
N PHE A 196 44.24 11.87 -6.44
CA PHE A 196 42.77 11.77 -6.57
C PHE A 196 42.03 11.81 -5.22
N GLU A 197 42.64 12.33 -4.16
CA GLU A 197 41.98 12.38 -2.84
C GLU A 197 40.71 13.23 -2.85
N THR A 198 40.78 14.39 -3.49
CA THR A 198 39.62 15.26 -3.69
C THR A 198 38.50 14.54 -4.43
N VAL A 199 38.83 13.71 -5.44
CA VAL A 199 37.82 12.92 -6.17
C VAL A 199 37.15 11.91 -5.24
N ARG A 200 37.93 11.15 -4.45
CA ARG A 200 37.38 10.21 -3.46
C ARG A 200 36.48 10.91 -2.44
N LYS A 201 36.89 12.08 -1.97
CA LYS A 201 36.10 12.90 -1.03
C LYS A 201 34.79 13.33 -1.67
N SER A 202 34.80 13.89 -2.87
CA SER A 202 33.59 14.32 -3.58
C SER A 202 32.62 13.17 -3.86
N VAL A 203 33.12 11.98 -4.23
CA VAL A 203 32.27 10.79 -4.41
C VAL A 203 31.66 10.32 -3.09
N SER A 204 32.40 10.42 -1.98
CA SER A 204 31.89 10.09 -0.64
C SER A 204 30.79 11.07 -0.20
N GLU A 205 30.98 12.37 -0.42
CA GLU A 205 29.96 13.39 -0.13
C GLU A 205 28.70 13.19 -1.01
N LEU A 206 28.86 12.79 -2.27
CA LEU A 206 27.72 12.45 -3.14
C LEU A 206 26.92 11.27 -2.57
N LYS A 207 27.60 10.23 -2.09
CA LYS A 207 26.96 9.07 -1.45
C LYS A 207 26.12 9.52 -0.25
N GLU A 208 26.70 10.31 0.65
CA GLU A 208 25.99 10.78 1.86
C GLU A 208 24.73 11.57 1.50
N ARG A 209 24.81 12.45 0.50
CA ARG A 209 23.65 13.22 0.01
C ARG A 209 22.56 12.33 -0.59
N LEU A 210 22.93 11.31 -1.37
CA LEU A 210 21.97 10.36 -1.94
C LEU A 210 21.26 9.56 -0.85
N GLU A 211 21.98 9.11 0.18
CA GLU A 211 21.39 8.39 1.32
C GLU A 211 20.43 9.26 2.13
N ASP A 212 20.78 10.53 2.36
CA ASP A 212 19.94 11.48 3.10
C ASP A 212 18.63 11.77 2.36
N VAL A 213 18.71 12.07 1.06
CA VAL A 213 17.54 12.27 0.20
C VAL A 213 16.68 11.01 0.18
N GLY A 214 17.28 9.83 0.00
CA GLY A 214 16.56 8.56 -0.01
C GLY A 214 15.78 8.29 1.28
N LYS A 215 16.41 8.53 2.44
CA LYS A 215 15.74 8.39 3.75
C LYS A 215 14.56 9.35 3.89
N GLY A 216 14.74 10.61 3.51
CA GLY A 216 13.69 11.63 3.58
C GLY A 216 12.46 11.28 2.73
N GLU A 217 12.68 10.84 1.49
CA GLU A 217 11.57 10.48 0.59
C GLU A 217 10.88 9.17 0.99
N LEU A 218 11.61 8.17 1.50
CA LEU A 218 11.01 6.93 2.00
C LEU A 218 10.00 7.16 3.13
N VAL A 219 10.25 8.14 4.00
CA VAL A 219 9.29 8.52 5.06
C VAL A 219 7.99 9.05 4.45
N LYS A 220 8.08 9.92 3.42
CA LYS A 220 6.90 10.47 2.74
C LYS A 220 6.13 9.39 2.00
N ILE A 221 6.83 8.50 1.29
CA ILE A 221 6.23 7.37 0.58
C ILE A 221 5.50 6.45 1.58
N SER A 222 6.13 6.12 2.70
CA SER A 222 5.51 5.31 3.76
C SER A 222 4.23 5.93 4.31
N GLN A 223 4.21 7.26 4.47
CA GLN A 223 3.02 7.98 4.90
C GLN A 223 1.90 7.91 3.86
N ALA A 224 2.19 8.17 2.59
CA ALA A 224 1.21 8.11 1.50
C ALA A 224 0.59 6.71 1.35
N VAL A 225 1.39 5.64 1.52
CA VAL A 225 0.89 4.25 1.47
C VAL A 225 -0.16 3.97 2.57
N LYS A 226 0.00 4.57 3.76
CA LYS A 226 -0.92 4.37 4.89
C LYS A 226 -2.27 5.07 4.71
N GLU A 227 -2.35 6.07 3.84
CA GLU A 227 -3.57 6.87 3.61
C GLU A 227 -4.55 6.20 2.63
N GLY A 228 -4.10 5.23 1.84
CA GLY A 228 -4.90 4.51 0.85
C GLY A 228 -5.80 3.42 1.44
N ASN A 229 -6.84 3.76 2.21
CA ASN A 229 -7.81 2.82 2.75
C ASN A 229 -9.13 2.76 1.94
N ILE A 230 -9.63 1.55 1.71
CA ILE A 230 -10.87 1.25 0.95
C ILE A 230 -12.13 1.71 1.71
N LEU A 231 -12.08 1.69 3.05
CA LEU A 231 -13.23 1.97 3.92
C LEU A 231 -13.15 3.38 4.49
N GLN A 232 -13.98 4.28 3.97
CA GLN A 232 -14.46 5.40 4.78
C GLN A 232 -15.53 4.84 5.71
N THR A 233 -15.28 4.84 7.01
CA THR A 233 -16.28 4.48 8.01
C THR A 233 -17.41 5.51 7.99
N ALA A 234 -18.41 5.29 7.12
CA ALA A 234 -19.70 5.92 7.31
C ALA A 234 -20.27 5.36 8.62
N GLU A 235 -20.50 6.24 9.60
CA GLU A 235 -21.12 5.88 10.87
C GLU A 235 -22.34 4.97 10.65
N PRO A 236 -22.56 3.94 11.50
CA PRO A 236 -23.76 3.16 11.40
C PRO A 236 -24.94 4.13 11.56
N ARG A 237 -25.76 4.29 10.51
CA ARG A 237 -27.05 5.00 10.60
C ARG A 237 -27.87 4.30 11.69
N THR A 238 -27.75 4.81 12.91
CA THR A 238 -28.38 4.28 14.10
C THR A 238 -29.85 4.67 14.04
N ARG A 239 -30.64 4.01 13.20
CA ARG A 239 -32.08 4.22 13.17
C ARG A 239 -32.68 3.41 14.31
N LYS A 240 -32.87 4.07 15.46
CA LYS A 240 -33.69 3.57 16.58
C LYS A 240 -35.02 3.06 16.02
N GLN A 241 -35.16 1.74 15.90
CA GLN A 241 -36.46 1.08 15.86
C GLN A 241 -36.62 0.38 17.21
N SER A 242 -37.24 1.10 18.12
CA SER A 242 -37.80 0.54 19.35
C SER A 242 -38.88 -0.45 18.96
N LEU A 243 -38.50 -1.70 18.71
CA LEU A 243 -39.42 -2.82 18.72
C LEU A 243 -39.81 -3.02 20.19
N LYS A 244 -40.93 -2.42 20.61
CA LYS A 244 -41.65 -2.89 21.80
C LYS A 244 -42.16 -4.29 21.47
N SER A 245 -41.33 -5.29 21.71
CA SER A 245 -41.80 -6.66 21.94
C SER A 245 -42.60 -6.63 23.24
N PRO A 246 -43.86 -7.12 23.28
CA PRO A 246 -44.51 -7.39 24.55
C PRO A 246 -43.66 -8.45 25.27
N ARG A 247 -43.16 -8.09 26.46
CA ARG A 247 -42.50 -9.01 27.38
C ARG A 247 -43.46 -10.17 27.66
N VAL A 248 -43.15 -11.35 27.13
CA VAL A 248 -43.81 -12.59 27.52
C VAL A 248 -43.34 -12.94 28.93
N VAL A 249 -44.13 -12.58 29.94
CA VAL A 249 -43.98 -13.13 31.30
C VAL A 249 -44.71 -14.46 31.31
N LEU A 250 -43.95 -15.55 31.41
CA LEU A 250 -44.48 -16.91 31.54
C LEU A 250 -45.03 -17.09 32.96
N SER A 251 -46.34 -16.98 33.16
CA SER A 251 -46.99 -17.54 34.34
C SER A 251 -47.53 -18.93 34.00
N HIS A 252 -46.78 -19.94 34.42
CA HIS A 252 -47.17 -21.36 34.39
C HIS A 252 -48.36 -21.60 35.33
N HIS A 253 -49.60 -21.48 34.84
CA HIS A 253 -50.75 -22.07 35.54
C HIS A 253 -52.00 -22.16 34.65
N CYS A 254 -52.12 -23.20 33.81
CA CYS A 254 -53.40 -23.87 33.50
C CYS A 254 -53.20 -24.94 32.41
N LEU A 255 -52.76 -26.12 32.85
CA LEU A 255 -53.00 -27.38 32.13
C LEU A 255 -53.41 -28.40 33.18
N LYS A 256 -54.70 -28.40 33.54
CA LYS A 256 -55.38 -29.54 34.16
C LYS A 256 -56.87 -29.24 34.24
N GLN A 257 -57.63 -29.70 33.25
CA GLN A 257 -58.90 -30.40 33.46
C GLN A 257 -59.55 -30.73 32.10
N GLU A 258 -59.09 -31.83 31.50
CA GLU A 258 -59.93 -32.70 30.68
C GLU A 258 -59.46 -34.13 30.89
N ALA A 259 -59.88 -34.72 32.02
CA ALA A 259 -59.87 -36.16 32.26
C ALA A 259 -60.77 -36.46 33.48
N LEU A 260 -62.09 -36.46 33.22
CA LEU A 260 -63.17 -37.30 33.78
C LEU A 260 -64.51 -36.60 33.60
#